data_AF-A0A938ICS8-F1
#
_entry.id   AF-A0A938ICS8-F1
#
_cell.length_a   1.000
_cell.length_b   1.000
_cell.length_c   1.000
_cell.angle_alpha   90.00
_cell.angle_beta   90.00
_cell.angle_gamma   90.00
#
_symmetry.space_group_name_H-M   'P 1'
#
loop_
_entity.id
_entity.type
_entity.pdbx_description
1 polymer ?
#
loop_
_entity_poly.entity_id
_entity_poly.type
_entity_poly.pdbx_seq_one_letter_code
_entity_poly.pdbx_strand_id
1 'polypeptide(L)'
;MATQKPTPESCTREAWGRFAWLVIFGLALGWFEAAVVTYLRVAYYPDGLHFPLSPLPGKLLQVEFAREAASIVLLAAGARLAE
;
A
#
# COMPACT_ATOMS: atom_id res chain seq x y z
N MET A 1 -41.21 -14.27 -7.40
CA MET A 1 -39.77 -14.50 -7.15
C MET A 1 -39.45 -13.82 -5.82
N ALA A 2 -39.42 -14.58 -4.73
CA ALA A 2 -39.31 -14.01 -3.38
C ALA A 2 -37.87 -13.54 -3.12
N THR A 3 -37.68 -12.25 -2.88
CA THR A 3 -36.41 -11.68 -2.43
C THR A 3 -36.19 -12.09 -0.97
N GLN A 4 -35.42 -13.15 -0.76
CA GLN A 4 -34.92 -13.53 0.56
C GLN A 4 -34.05 -12.37 1.09
N LYS A 5 -34.49 -11.67 2.13
CA LYS A 5 -33.67 -10.65 2.79
C LYS A 5 -32.43 -11.34 3.42
N PRO A 6 -31.22 -10.79 3.26
CA PRO A 6 -30.02 -11.38 3.86
C PRO A 6 -30.16 -11.45 5.38
N THR A 7 -29.73 -12.58 5.96
CA THR A 7 -29.71 -12.77 7.42
C THR A 7 -28.49 -12.04 8.02
N PRO A 8 -28.56 -11.56 9.28
CA PRO A 8 -27.47 -10.78 9.87
C PRO A 8 -26.12 -11.51 9.86
N GLU A 9 -26.10 -12.85 10.00
CA GLU A 9 -24.88 -13.66 9.96
C GLU A 9 -24.17 -13.64 8.58
N SER A 10 -24.90 -13.50 7.48
CA SER A 10 -24.30 -13.44 6.14
C SER A 10 -23.61 -12.10 5.90
N CYS A 11 -24.22 -11.01 6.37
CA CYS A 11 -23.67 -9.65 6.26
C CYS A 11 -22.35 -9.50 7.04
N THR A 12 -22.24 -10.13 8.21
CA THR A 12 -20.99 -10.15 8.99
C THR A 12 -19.90 -10.97 8.31
N ARG A 13 -20.21 -12.15 7.77
CA ARG A 13 -19.21 -12.98 7.05
C ARG A 13 -18.62 -12.24 5.85
N GLU A 14 -19.44 -11.52 5.10
CA GLU A 14 -18.97 -10.70 3.98
C GLU A 14 -18.08 -9.53 4.43
N ALA A 15 -18.43 -8.86 5.53
CA ALA A 15 -17.60 -7.80 6.12
C ALA A 15 -16.22 -8.31 6.57
N TRP A 16 -16.17 -9.48 7.22
CA TRP A 16 -14.91 -10.13 7.59
C TRP A 16 -14.07 -10.54 6.37
N GLY A 17 -14.71 -11.03 5.31
CA GLY A 17 -14.04 -11.34 4.04
C GLY A 17 -13.42 -10.10 3.40
N ARG A 18 -14.16 -8.99 3.32
CA ARG A 18 -13.67 -7.70 2.81
C ARG A 18 -12.49 -7.18 3.63
N PHE A 19 -12.59 -7.25 4.96
CA PHE A 19 -11.50 -6.83 5.84
C PHE A 19 -10.23 -7.67 5.65
N ALA A 20 -10.35 -8.99 5.54
CA ALA A 20 -9.21 -9.86 5.26
C ALA A 20 -8.52 -9.48 3.93
N TRP A 21 -9.29 -9.18 2.89
CA TRP A 21 -8.75 -8.71 1.62
C TRP A 21 -8.06 -7.34 1.73
N LEU A 22 -8.59 -6.40 2.51
CA LEU A 22 -7.93 -5.12 2.77
C LEU A 22 -6.58 -5.28 3.46
N VAL A 23 -6.49 -6.19 4.43
CA VAL A 23 -5.22 -6.48 5.13
C VAL A 23 -4.20 -7.05 4.15
N ILE A 24 -4.60 -8.03 3.33
CA ILE A 24 -3.72 -8.62 2.31
C ILE A 24 -3.27 -7.54 1.31
N PHE A 25 -4.19 -6.69 0.86
CA PHE A 25 -3.90 -5.57 -0.04
C PHE A 25 -2.86 -4.61 0.56
N GLY A 26 -3.07 -4.17 1.81
CA GLY A 26 -2.15 -3.26 2.50
C GLY A 26 -0.76 -3.86 2.71
N LEU A 27 -0.68 -5.14 3.08
CA LEU A 27 0.59 -5.85 3.23
C LEU A 27 1.32 -6.00 1.89
N ALA A 28 0.61 -6.40 0.83
CA ALA A 28 1.18 -6.53 -0.51
C ALA A 28 1.69 -5.19 -1.05
N LEU A 29 0.92 -4.11 -0.85
CA LEU A 29 1.33 -2.76 -1.25
C LEU A 29 2.55 -2.29 -0.44
N GLY A 30 2.55 -2.46 0.88
CA GLY A 30 3.68 -2.08 1.73
C GLY A 30 4.96 -2.83 1.35
N TRP A 31 4.84 -4.11 1.01
CA TRP A 31 5.96 -4.89 0.48
C TRP A 31 6.45 -4.37 -0.87
N PHE A 32 5.53 -4.07 -1.79
CA PHE A 32 5.86 -3.51 -3.10
C PHE A 32 6.62 -2.18 -2.98
N GLU A 33 6.14 -1.29 -2.12
CA GLU A 33 6.77 0.00 -1.83
C GLU A 33 8.18 -0.18 -1.27
N ALA A 34 8.35 -1.08 -0.29
CA ALA A 34 9.66 -1.40 0.28
C ALA A 34 10.62 -1.99 -0.76
N ALA A 35 10.12 -2.87 -1.64
CA ALA A 35 10.93 -3.46 -2.72
C ALA A 35 11.39 -2.40 -3.73
N VAL A 36 10.49 -1.52 -4.17
CA VAL A 36 10.82 -0.43 -5.12
C VAL A 36 11.84 0.53 -4.52
N VAL A 37 11.62 1.01 -3.29
CA VAL A 37 12.55 1.93 -2.61
C VAL A 37 13.90 1.28 -2.38
N THR A 38 13.92 0.03 -1.92
CA THR A 38 15.18 -0.70 -1.71
C THR A 38 15.94 -0.87 -3.02
N TYR A 39 15.25 -1.21 -4.11
CA TYR A 39 15.88 -1.36 -5.43
C TYR A 39 16.47 -0.05 -5.94
N LEU A 40 15.71 1.05 -5.88
CA LEU A 40 16.19 2.38 -6.25
C LEU A 40 17.42 2.76 -5.42
N ARG A 41 17.41 2.47 -4.12
CA ARG A 41 18.50 2.79 -3.23
C ARG A 41 19.74 1.95 -3.52
N VAL A 42 19.62 0.64 -3.72
CA VAL A 42 20.76 -0.18 -4.15
C VAL A 42 21.34 0.29 -5.48
N ALA A 43 20.49 0.72 -6.43
CA ALA A 43 20.95 1.28 -7.70
C ALA A 43 21.71 2.62 -7.56
N TYR A 44 21.34 3.44 -6.57
CA TYR A 44 21.98 4.74 -6.32
C TYR A 44 23.17 4.69 -5.36
N TYR A 45 23.24 3.70 -4.49
CA TYR A 45 24.29 3.52 -3.49
C TYR A 45 25.03 2.19 -3.72
N PRO A 46 25.88 2.09 -4.76
CA PRO A 46 26.58 0.86 -5.11
C PRO A 46 27.55 0.40 -4.01
N ASP A 47 28.12 1.35 -3.25
CA ASP A 47 29.03 1.09 -2.12
C ASP A 47 28.29 0.68 -0.84
N GLY A 48 26.96 0.58 -0.88
CA GLY A 48 26.12 0.18 0.24
C GLY A 48 25.44 1.33 0.96
N LEU A 49 24.55 0.95 1.87
CA LEU A 49 23.71 1.86 2.65
C LEU A 49 24.41 2.25 3.96
N HIS A 50 25.25 3.29 3.90
CA HIS A 50 25.96 3.82 5.06
C HIS A 50 25.30 5.10 5.56
N PHE A 51 25.11 5.22 6.86
CA PHE A 51 24.63 6.46 7.48
C PHE A 51 25.81 7.36 7.87
N PRO A 52 25.71 8.69 7.64
CA PRO A 52 24.60 9.42 7.03
C PRO A 52 24.49 9.20 5.51
N LEU A 53 23.26 9.09 4.99
CA LEU A 53 23.00 8.88 3.57
C LEU A 53 23.51 10.05 2.73
N SER A 54 24.13 9.77 1.58
CA SER A 54 24.44 10.83 0.61
C SER A 54 23.16 11.51 0.13
N PRO A 55 23.20 12.80 -0.23
CA PRO A 55 22.02 13.49 -0.72
C PRO A 55 21.52 12.86 -2.03
N LEU A 56 20.23 12.49 -2.08
CA LEU A 56 19.58 12.08 -3.32
C LEU A 56 19.46 13.30 -4.26
N PRO A 57 19.59 13.12 -5.59
CA PRO A 57 19.28 14.18 -6.53
C PRO A 57 17.85 14.71 -6.31
N GLY A 58 17.65 16.04 -6.36
CA GLY A 58 16.36 16.64 -6.02
C GLY A 58 15.18 16.12 -6.83
N LYS A 59 15.40 15.74 -8.09
CA LYS A 59 14.37 15.09 -8.93
C LYS A 59 13.93 13.73 -8.39
N LEU A 60 14.86 12.94 -7.88
CA LEU A 60 14.55 11.62 -7.33
C LEU A 60 13.84 11.74 -5.98
N LEU A 61 14.24 12.73 -5.16
CA LEU A 61 13.55 13.03 -3.91
C LEU A 61 12.09 13.43 -4.14
N GLN A 62 11.82 14.22 -5.18
CA GLN A 62 10.44 14.56 -5.58
C GLN A 62 9.64 13.31 -5.98
N VAL A 63 10.25 12.36 -6.69
CA VAL A 63 9.62 11.10 -7.07
C VAL A 63 9.35 10.22 -5.83
N GLU A 64 10.30 10.11 -4.90
CA GLU A 64 10.09 9.35 -3.65
C GLU A 64 8.94 9.94 -2.83
N PHE A 65 8.86 11.27 -2.73
CA PHE A 65 7.79 11.96 -2.03
C PHE A 65 6.43 11.78 -2.72
N ALA A 66 6.38 11.93 -4.05
CA ALA A 66 5.16 11.73 -4.83
C ALA A 66 4.65 10.28 -4.74
N ARG A 67 5.56 9.29 -4.74
CA ARG A 67 5.22 7.88 -4.57
C ARG A 67 4.60 7.61 -3.19
N GLU A 68 5.21 8.12 -2.12
CA GLU A 68 4.67 7.97 -0.76
C GLU A 68 3.28 8.62 -0.63
N ALA A 69 3.11 9.82 -1.20
CA ALA A 69 1.82 10.50 -1.24
C ALA A 69 0.77 9.70 -2.03
N ALA A 70 1.14 9.11 -3.17
CA ALA A 70 0.26 8.27 -3.97
C ALA A 70 -0.17 7.00 -3.21
N SER A 71 0.74 6.40 -2.44
CA SER A 71 0.44 5.21 -1.62
C SER A 71 -0.55 5.51 -0.49
N ILE A 72 -0.44 6.67 0.16
CA ILE A 72 -1.43 7.13 1.15
C ILE A 72 -2.80 7.29 0.48
N VAL A 73 -2.86 7.93 -0.68
CA VAL A 73 -4.11 8.11 -1.44
C VAL A 73 -4.71 6.76 -1.84
N LEU A 74 -3.88 5.81 -2.27
CA LEU A 74 -4.31 4.47 -2.66
C LEU A 74 -4.89 3.67 -1.48
N LEU A 75 -4.24 3.72 -0.31
CA LEU A 75 -4.77 3.10 0.91
C LEU A 75 -6.11 3.71 1.34
N ALA A 76 -6.23 5.04 1.29
CA ALA A 76 -7.47 5.73 1.61
C ALA A 76 -8.60 5.36 0.63
N ALA A 77 -8.29 5.30 -0.67
CA ALA A 77 -9.24 4.89 -1.70
C ALA A 77 -9.67 3.42 -1.51
N GLY A 78 -8.72 2.51 -1.24
CA GLY A 78 -9.00 1.11 -0.98
C GLY A 78 -9.92 0.92 0.23
N ALA A 79 -9.65 1.64 1.33
CA ALA A 79 -10.51 1.63 2.51
C ALA A 79 -11.92 2.14 2.18
N ARG A 80 -12.03 3.25 1.44
CA ARG A 80 -13.32 3.85 1.07
C ARG A 80 -14.17 2.96 0.16
N LEU A 81 -13.54 2.16 -0.71
CA LEU A 81 -14.22 1.25 -1.64
C LEU A 81 -14.71 -0.04 -0.98
N ALA A 82 -14.19 -0.39 0.19
CA ALA A 82 -14.56 -1.61 0.90
C ALA A 82 -15.78 -1.44 1.83
N GLU A 83 -16.26 -0.20 2.03
CA GLU A 83 -17.50 0.13 2.76
C GLU A 83 -18.74 -0.56 2.16
#